data_AF-A0A0Q5MU13-F1
#
_entry.id   AF-A0A0Q5MU13-F1
#
_cell.length_a   1.000
_cell.length_b   1.000
_cell.length_c   1.000
_cell.angle_alpha   90.00
_cell.angle_beta   90.00
_cell.angle_gamma   90.00
#
_symmetry.space_group_name_H-M   'P 1'
#
loop_
_entity.id
_entity.type
_entity.pdbx_description
1 polymer ?
#
loop_
_entity_poly.entity_id
_entity_poly.type
_entity_poly.pdbx_seq_one_letter_code
_entity_poly.pdbx_strand_id
1 'polypeptide(L)'
;MDIALWIIIGLLALAFLGAGILKLLRPRTALIDGGMPWAADFSPLAIKTVAALEAIGAIGLVLPRLTGVAPLLSPIAALGLAALMAGAVVVHARRDEPVLPPLVLGVLSIVAAVLGFIVLV
;
A
#
# COMPACT_ATOMS: atom_id res chain seq x y z
N MET A 1 11.32 -8.30 18.29
CA MET A 1 10.25 -7.45 17.71
C MET A 1 10.73 -6.77 16.42
N ASP A 2 11.98 -6.29 16.37
CA ASP A 2 12.54 -5.70 15.14
C ASP A 2 12.53 -6.60 13.92
N ILE A 3 12.97 -7.86 14.04
CA ILE A 3 13.02 -8.78 12.89
C ILE A 3 11.62 -8.98 12.29
N ALA A 4 10.60 -9.17 13.14
CA ALA A 4 9.22 -9.31 12.68
C ALA A 4 8.73 -8.05 11.96
N LEU A 5 8.99 -6.86 12.53
CA LEU A 5 8.65 -5.59 11.88
C LEU A 5 9.35 -5.45 10.52
N TRP A 6 10.65 -5.74 10.44
CA TRP A 6 11.42 -5.69 9.19
C TRP A 6 10.88 -6.63 8.11
N ILE A 7 10.48 -7.86 8.50
CA ILE A 7 9.83 -8.81 7.58
C ILE A 7 8.52 -8.21 7.07
N ILE A 8 7.66 -7.71 7.96
CA ILE A 8 6.35 -7.16 7.59
C ILE A 8 6.51 -5.95 6.66
N ILE A 9 7.32 -4.96 7.03
CA ILE A 9 7.49 -3.75 6.20
C ILE A 9 8.22 -4.06 4.89
N GLY A 10 9.11 -5.05 4.86
CA GLY A 10 9.78 -5.50 3.64
C GLY A 10 8.80 -6.13 2.66
N LEU A 11 7.92 -7.02 3.15
CA LEU A 11 6.87 -7.63 2.34
C LEU A 11 5.85 -6.59 1.85
N LEU A 12 5.41 -5.68 2.73
CA LEU A 12 4.50 -4.60 2.35
C LEU A 12 5.13 -3.66 1.32
N ALA A 13 6.39 -3.26 1.52
CA ALA A 13 7.10 -2.43 0.57
C ALA A 13 7.20 -3.09 -0.81
N LEU A 14 7.55 -4.38 -0.87
CA LEU A 14 7.60 -5.12 -2.13
C LEU A 14 6.22 -5.17 -2.81
N ALA A 15 5.16 -5.49 -2.06
CA ALA A 15 3.81 -5.57 -2.58
C ALA A 15 3.30 -4.23 -3.12
N PHE A 16 3.40 -3.16 -2.32
CA PHE A 16 2.92 -1.84 -2.68
C PHE A 16 3.77 -1.17 -3.75
N LEU A 17 5.10 -1.32 -3.71
CA LEU A 17 5.97 -0.76 -4.74
C LEU A 17 5.75 -1.48 -6.07
N GLY A 18 5.63 -2.82 -6.05
CA GLY A 18 5.31 -3.60 -7.25
C GLY A 18 3.96 -3.21 -7.85
N ALA A 19 2.90 -3.13 -7.03
CA ALA A 19 1.57 -2.73 -7.47
C ALA A 19 1.54 -1.27 -7.96
N GLY A 20 2.13 -0.35 -7.21
CA GLY A 20 2.20 1.07 -7.55
C GLY A 20 2.96 1.33 -8.85
N ILE A 21 4.17 0.75 -9.01
CA ILE A 21 4.95 0.87 -10.24
C ILE A 21 4.19 0.27 -11.43
N LEU A 22 3.59 -0.91 -11.28
CA LEU A 22 2.80 -1.52 -12.35
C LEU A 22 1.67 -0.60 -12.80
N LYS A 23 0.91 -0.02 -11.85
CA LYS A 23 -0.18 0.92 -12.16
C LYS A 23 0.34 2.25 -12.72
N LEU A 24 1.53 2.71 -12.33
CA LEU A 24 2.17 3.92 -12.88
C LEU A 24 2.66 3.73 -14.32
N LEU A 25 3.20 2.55 -14.66
CA LEU A 25 3.79 2.30 -15.98
C LEU A 25 2.77 1.80 -17.02
N ARG A 26 1.68 1.16 -16.60
CA ARG A 26 0.68 0.63 -17.53
C ARG A 26 -0.40 1.68 -17.89
N PRO A 27 -0.87 1.74 -19.15
CA PRO A 27 -2.04 2.53 -19.50
C PRO A 27 -3.31 1.91 -18.89
N ARG A 28 -4.37 2.72 -18.73
CA ARG A 28 -5.64 2.29 -18.11
C ARG A 28 -6.24 1.07 -18.80
N THR A 29 -6.23 1.01 -20.13
CA THR A 29 -6.75 -0.13 -20.90
C THR A 29 -6.01 -1.42 -20.56
N ALA A 30 -4.69 -1.40 -20.51
CA ALA A 30 -3.88 -2.58 -20.15
C ALA A 30 -4.09 -3.04 -18.70
N LEU A 31 -4.51 -2.16 -17.79
CA LEU A 31 -4.88 -2.56 -16.43
C LEU A 31 -6.23 -3.30 -16.41
N ILE A 32 -7.21 -2.78 -17.16
CA ILE A 32 -8.53 -3.42 -17.31
C ILE A 32 -8.37 -4.82 -17.92
N ASP A 33 -7.67 -4.91 -19.04
CA ASP A 33 -7.41 -6.18 -19.75
C ASP A 33 -6.54 -7.14 -18.93
N GLY A 34 -5.71 -6.59 -18.03
CA GLY A 34 -4.82 -7.33 -17.13
C GLY A 34 -5.47 -7.86 -15.85
N GLY A 35 -6.81 -7.84 -15.75
CA GLY A 35 -7.54 -8.37 -14.59
C GLY A 35 -7.76 -7.38 -13.46
N MET A 36 -7.69 -6.06 -13.73
CA MET A 36 -8.11 -5.00 -12.80
C MET A 36 -9.36 -4.29 -13.32
N PRO A 37 -10.54 -4.96 -13.34
CA PRO A 37 -11.77 -4.41 -13.91
C PRO A 37 -12.24 -3.12 -13.22
N TRP A 38 -11.94 -2.94 -11.93
CA TRP A 38 -12.21 -1.70 -11.19
C TRP A 38 -11.62 -0.46 -11.87
N ALA A 39 -10.52 -0.58 -12.63
CA ALA A 39 -9.90 0.54 -13.34
C ALA A 39 -10.81 1.16 -14.42
N ALA A 40 -11.87 0.44 -14.84
CA ALA A 40 -12.88 0.97 -15.75
C ALA A 40 -13.73 2.09 -15.13
N ASP A 41 -13.88 2.14 -13.80
CA ASP A 41 -14.74 3.13 -13.15
C ASP A 41 -14.01 4.42 -12.81
N PHE A 42 -12.68 4.42 -12.87
CA PHE A 42 -11.84 5.54 -12.44
C PHE A 42 -11.11 6.19 -13.61
N SER A 43 -10.90 7.52 -13.48
CA SER A 43 -10.11 8.27 -14.43
C SER A 43 -8.64 7.82 -14.38
N PRO A 44 -7.88 7.96 -15.49
CA PRO A 44 -6.45 7.68 -15.49
C PRO A 44 -5.72 8.45 -14.39
N LEU A 45 -6.08 9.71 -14.14
CA LEU A 45 -5.47 10.52 -13.09
C LEU A 45 -5.69 9.90 -11.71
N ALA A 46 -6.92 9.50 -11.37
CA ALA A 46 -7.21 8.87 -10.08
C ALA A 46 -6.40 7.59 -9.86
N ILE A 47 -6.30 6.73 -10.90
CA ILE A 47 -5.49 5.51 -10.85
C ILE A 47 -4.02 5.85 -10.61
N LYS A 48 -3.46 6.84 -11.31
CA LYS A 48 -2.06 7.26 -11.15
C LYS A 48 -1.81 7.89 -9.79
N THR A 49 -2.76 8.63 -9.23
CA THR A 49 -2.66 9.18 -7.87
C THR A 49 -2.58 8.06 -6.84
N VAL A 50 -3.48 7.07 -6.88
CA VAL A 50 -3.43 5.92 -5.97
C VAL A 50 -2.10 5.18 -6.11
N ALA A 51 -1.66 4.93 -7.35
CA ALA A 51 -0.41 4.23 -7.64
C ALA A 51 0.83 4.99 -7.12
N ALA A 52 0.84 6.31 -7.24
CA ALA A 52 1.90 7.15 -6.68
C ALA A 52 1.90 7.09 -5.15
N LEU A 53 0.73 7.14 -4.51
CA LEU A 53 0.62 7.05 -3.05
C LEU A 53 1.05 5.67 -2.53
N GLU A 54 0.74 4.58 -3.24
CA GLU A 54 1.23 3.23 -2.91
C GLU A 54 2.76 3.18 -2.96
N ALA A 55 3.38 3.73 -4.02
CA ALA A 55 4.83 3.76 -4.16
C ALA A 55 5.51 4.65 -3.09
N ILE A 56 4.96 5.84 -2.83
CA ILE A 56 5.46 6.76 -1.79
C ILE A 56 5.33 6.09 -0.41
N GLY A 57 4.20 5.45 -0.13
CA GLY A 57 3.98 4.71 1.11
C GLY A 57 4.97 3.56 1.29
N ALA A 58 5.23 2.79 0.22
CA ALA A 58 6.21 1.71 0.23
C ALA A 58 7.63 2.20 0.53
N ILE A 59 8.04 3.32 -0.08
CA ILE A 59 9.33 3.96 0.20
C ILE A 59 9.36 4.47 1.65
N GLY A 60 8.28 5.13 2.09
CA GLY A 60 8.12 5.66 3.44
C GLY A 60 8.14 4.59 4.52
N LEU A 61 7.70 3.36 4.24
CA LEU A 61 7.80 2.23 5.17
C LEU A 61 9.25 1.88 5.51
N VAL A 62 10.15 1.92 4.52
CA VAL A 62 11.50 1.35 4.64
C VAL A 62 12.54 2.43 4.86
N LEU A 63 12.55 3.49 4.02
CA LEU A 63 13.65 4.44 3.94
C LEU A 63 13.92 5.21 5.24
N PRO A 64 12.92 5.75 5.97
CA PRO A 64 13.14 6.48 7.21
C PRO A 64 13.77 5.59 8.31
N ARG A 65 13.33 4.34 8.41
CA ARG A 65 13.86 3.38 9.38
C ARG A 65 15.26 2.90 9.00
N LEU A 66 15.49 2.66 7.71
CA LEU A 66 16.78 2.20 7.18
C LEU A 66 17.88 3.26 7.32
N THR A 67 17.55 4.52 7.06
CA THR A 67 18.50 5.63 7.13
C THR A 67 18.61 6.23 8.54
N GLY A 68 17.67 5.93 9.43
CA GLY A 68 17.58 6.54 10.76
C GLY A 68 17.05 7.99 10.75
N VAL A 69 16.67 8.53 9.58
CA VAL A 69 16.16 9.90 9.45
C VAL A 69 14.65 9.91 9.65
N ALA A 70 14.20 10.60 10.69
CA ALA A 70 12.78 10.67 11.10
C ALA A 70 12.06 9.30 11.07
N PRO A 71 12.51 8.29 11.85
CA PRO A 71 11.97 6.93 11.79
C PRO A 71 10.45 6.82 12.00
N LEU A 72 9.85 7.82 12.68
CA LEU A 72 8.41 7.96 12.88
C LEU A 72 7.61 8.04 11.56
N LEU A 73 8.24 8.45 10.45
CA LEU A 73 7.60 8.46 9.14
C LEU A 73 7.25 7.05 8.64
N SER A 74 7.95 6.00 9.10
CA SER A 74 7.65 4.61 8.74
C SER A 74 6.28 4.14 9.23
N PRO A 75 5.94 4.22 10.54
CA PRO A 75 4.59 3.87 10.99
C PRO A 75 3.52 4.85 10.48
N ILE A 76 3.84 6.11 10.19
CA ILE A 76 2.91 7.05 9.54
C ILE A 76 2.59 6.62 8.09
N ALA A 77 3.60 6.21 7.31
CA ALA A 77 3.40 5.67 5.97
C ALA A 77 2.55 4.40 6.00
N ALA A 78 2.76 3.54 7.01
CA ALA A 78 1.93 2.36 7.23
C ALA A 78 0.45 2.71 7.45
N LEU A 79 0.14 3.75 8.23
CA LEU A 79 -1.23 4.25 8.39
C LEU A 79 -1.83 4.77 7.08
N GLY A 80 -1.05 5.50 6.28
CA GLY A 80 -1.49 6.00 4.97
C GLY A 80 -1.85 4.86 4.01
N LEU A 81 -1.02 3.81 3.97
CA LEU A 81 -1.30 2.59 3.20
C LEU A 81 -2.53 1.85 3.71
N ALA A 82 -2.71 1.76 5.04
CA ALA A 82 -3.92 1.17 5.62
C ALA A 82 -5.19 1.93 5.20
N ALA A 83 -5.13 3.26 5.18
CA ALA A 83 -6.25 4.10 4.72
C ALA A 83 -6.57 3.89 3.23
N LEU A 84 -5.55 3.77 2.37
CA LEU A 84 -5.75 3.41 0.95
C LEU A 84 -6.41 2.04 0.80
N MET A 85 -5.95 1.06 1.58
CA MET A 85 -6.52 -0.29 1.54
C MET A 85 -7.96 -0.34 2.05
N ALA A 86 -8.34 0.48 3.03
CA ALA A 86 -9.73 0.62 3.42
C ALA A 86 -10.60 1.11 2.25
N GLY A 87 -10.12 2.11 1.49
CA GLY A 87 -10.78 2.56 0.25
C GLY A 87 -10.88 1.44 -0.79
N ALA A 88 -9.80 0.67 -1.00
CA ALA A 88 -9.79 -0.45 -1.92
C ALA A 88 -10.79 -1.55 -1.52
N VAL A 89 -10.86 -1.91 -0.23
CA VAL A 89 -11.85 -2.86 0.29
C VAL A 89 -13.26 -2.39 -0.03
N VAL A 90 -13.58 -1.11 0.18
CA VAL A 90 -14.90 -0.55 -0.15
C VAL A 90 -15.19 -0.64 -1.65
N VAL A 91 -14.22 -0.32 -2.51
CA VAL A 91 -14.38 -0.42 -3.98
C VAL A 91 -14.66 -1.85 -4.41
N HIS A 92 -13.86 -2.81 -3.96
CA HIS A 92 -14.03 -4.22 -4.34
C HIS A 92 -15.32 -4.81 -3.75
N ALA A 93 -15.67 -4.48 -2.51
CA ALA A 93 -16.91 -4.94 -1.88
C ALA A 93 -18.16 -4.47 -2.62
N ARG A 94 -18.19 -3.21 -3.09
CA ARG A 94 -19.31 -2.66 -3.86
C ARG A 94 -19.48 -3.28 -5.25
N ARG A 95 -18.45 -3.98 -5.74
CA ARG A 95 -18.39 -4.60 -7.06
C ARG A 95 -18.52 -6.13 -7.00
N ASP A 96 -18.81 -6.68 -5.81
CA ASP A 96 -18.80 -8.13 -5.55
C ASP A 96 -17.48 -8.81 -5.98
N GLU A 97 -16.37 -8.07 -5.90
CA GLU A 97 -15.03 -8.55 -6.23
C GLU A 97 -14.31 -9.05 -4.96
N PRO A 98 -13.28 -9.92 -5.11
CA PRO A 98 -12.51 -10.40 -3.97
C PRO A 98 -11.86 -9.27 -3.16
N VAL A 99 -12.28 -9.12 -1.90
CA VAL A 99 -11.72 -8.11 -0.97
C VAL A 99 -10.50 -8.59 -0.20
N LEU A 100 -10.15 -9.88 -0.31
CA LEU A 100 -9.11 -10.49 0.51
C LEU A 100 -7.74 -9.83 0.32
N PRO A 101 -7.26 -9.54 -0.92
CA PRO A 101 -5.97 -8.89 -1.10
C PRO A 101 -5.85 -7.51 -0.42
N PRO A 102 -6.74 -6.53 -0.67
CA PRO A 102 -6.65 -5.24 0.01
C PRO A 102 -6.90 -5.35 1.52
N LEU A 103 -7.74 -6.28 1.96
CA LEU A 103 -7.97 -6.51 3.39
C LEU A 103 -6.69 -6.99 4.10
N VAL A 104 -6.02 -8.00 3.56
CA VAL A 104 -4.78 -8.55 4.15
C VAL A 104 -3.68 -7.48 4.16
N LEU A 105 -3.50 -6.76 3.05
CA LEU A 105 -2.52 -5.67 2.98
C LEU A 105 -2.85 -4.56 3.99
N GLY A 106 -4.12 -4.17 4.11
CA GLY A 106 -4.57 -3.17 5.07
C GLY A 106 -4.33 -3.58 6.52
N VAL A 107 -4.64 -4.83 6.88
CA VAL A 107 -4.40 -5.36 8.23
C VAL A 107 -2.90 -5.40 8.54
N LEU A 108 -2.08 -5.89 7.62
CA LEU A 108 -0.62 -5.91 7.79
C LEU A 108 -0.04 -4.50 7.91
N SER A 109 -0.57 -3.53 7.17
CA SER A 109 -0.21 -2.11 7.33
C SER A 109 -0.56 -1.56 8.71
N ILE A 110 -1.71 -1.93 9.28
CA ILE A 110 -2.07 -1.55 10.66
C ILE A 110 -1.10 -2.20 11.66
N VAL A 111 -0.81 -3.49 11.49
CA VAL A 111 0.17 -4.20 12.35
C VAL A 111 1.54 -3.53 12.26
N ALA A 112 2.00 -3.18 11.06
CA ALA A 112 3.25 -2.46 10.85
C ALA A 112 3.26 -1.09 11.54
N ALA A 113 2.15 -0.34 11.48
CA ALA A 113 2.01 0.93 12.18
C ALA A 113 2.14 0.75 13.71
N VAL A 114 1.35 -0.18 14.27
CA VAL A 114 1.34 -0.46 15.72
C VAL A 114 2.71 -0.90 16.20
N LEU A 115 3.33 -1.89 15.55
CA LEU A 115 4.67 -2.34 15.89
C LEU A 115 5.71 -1.23 15.70
N GLY A 116 5.59 -0.43 14.64
CA GLY A 116 6.49 0.68 14.38
C GLY A 116 6.44 1.76 15.46
N PHE A 117 5.26 2.14 15.94
CA PHE A 117 5.13 3.06 17.07
C PHE A 117 5.63 2.45 18.38
N ILE A 118 5.31 1.19 18.67
CA ILE A 118 5.77 0.52 19.90
C ILE A 118 7.29 0.43 19.97
N VAL A 119 7.98 0.18 18.85
CA VAL A 119 9.44 0.02 18.85
C VAL A 119 10.19 1.36 18.87
N LEU A 120 9.52 2.47 18.51
CA LEU A 120 10.13 3.80 18.50
C LEU A 120 9.93 4.58 19.81
N VAL A 121 9.07 4.11 20.70
CA VAL A 121 8.77 4.69 22.02
C VAL A 121 9.42 3.83 23.09
#